data_AF-A0A925DJK7-F1
#
_entry.id   AF-A0A925DJK7-F1
#
_cell.length_a   1.000
_cell.length_b   1.000
_cell.length_c   1.000
_cell.angle_alpha   90.00
_cell.angle_beta   90.00
_cell.angle_gamma   90.00
#
_symmetry.space_group_name_H-M   'P 1'
#
loop_
_entity.id
_entity.type
_entity.pdbx_description
1 polymer ?
#
loop_
_entity_poly.entity_id
_entity_poly.type
_entity_poly.pdbx_seq_one_letter_code
_entity_poly.pdbx_strand_id
1 'polypeptide(L)'
;IDAVYMSAVQVMTQHGGWPLNCFALPDGRPIYGGTYFQKQQWVKILQNLAGLWQTNKDKAIEYAEELKNGMLHLERLELNEETADFSMAILQKSVKSWKKHFDTEKGGPNRAPKFPMPSNWLYLLRYAFFTGDKEINEQVHLTLKCIANGGIYDHVGGGFSRYSTDTDWKVPHFEKMLYDNAQLISLYAEAYSESKVELYKEVVIETIEFIERELTSAEGGFYSALDADSEGVEGKFYVWEEEELKSLIDGNDYKLFSEIFSVNDTGYWEDDNFILLRSVPLSQIALDNNLTISHLKEKIALWKKVLLKNRAKRIRPGLDDKILASWNGLMIKALCDAYFYLGDEVYLSKAKRSAEFFVSTFQRSDGGLFHAYKNGEAYINGFLEDYTFAIEAFISLFSVSGEEKWIELAQKLTNYCFEKFFHSNSGMFYFTSVDDAELVVRKAEISDNVIVASNSQTARNLFTLSRLTGNSQYKLAAEKMLNNIKHEIGPYPSGYSNWSLLMLEMLQPAYEVSIVGKNVDEITKSFRKHHLPNAIFAYSTRVSEFPIFKNRFVADKTVIYVCRNNSCNLPVESVEEALKQLKE
;
A
#
# COMPACT_ATOMS: atom_id res chain seq x y z
N ILE A 1 7.10 12.63 15.13
CA ILE A 1 8.42 12.68 15.82
C ILE A 1 9.50 12.19 14.87
N ASP A 2 9.43 10.94 14.44
CA ASP A 2 10.45 10.28 13.60
C ASP A 2 10.80 11.07 12.33
N ALA A 3 9.78 11.47 11.55
CA ALA A 3 10.00 12.24 10.32
C ALA A 3 10.72 13.58 10.57
N VAL A 4 10.38 14.28 11.66
CA VAL A 4 10.96 15.60 12.00
C VAL A 4 12.43 15.45 12.36
N TYR A 5 12.78 14.47 13.21
CA TYR A 5 14.17 14.26 13.62
C TYR A 5 15.02 13.55 12.56
N MET A 6 14.40 12.77 11.67
CA MET A 6 15.08 12.25 10.48
C MET A 6 15.45 13.41 9.53
N SER A 7 14.53 14.34 9.26
CA SER A 7 14.83 15.56 8.49
C SER A 7 15.97 16.35 9.15
N ALA A 8 15.96 16.50 10.47
CA ALA A 8 17.03 17.18 11.20
C ALA A 8 18.41 16.57 10.95
N VAL A 9 18.52 15.23 11.00
CA VAL A 9 19.81 14.53 10.74
C VAL A 9 20.21 14.61 9.27
N GLN A 10 19.25 14.59 8.35
CA GLN A 10 19.51 14.79 6.92
C GLN A 10 20.04 16.20 6.63
N VAL A 11 19.51 17.24 7.29
CA VAL A 11 20.09 18.61 7.21
C VAL A 11 21.53 18.61 7.72
N MET A 12 21.82 17.94 8.84
CA MET A 12 23.16 17.93 9.44
C MET A 12 24.19 17.14 8.62
N THR A 13 23.81 16.00 8.06
CA THR A 13 24.75 14.99 7.56
C THR A 13 24.59 14.64 6.09
N GLN A 14 23.57 15.19 5.42
CA GLN A 14 23.11 14.82 4.07
C GLN A 14 22.67 13.35 3.92
N HIS A 15 22.68 12.60 5.01
CA HIS A 15 22.31 11.19 5.08
C HIS A 15 21.33 11.00 6.24
N GLY A 16 20.65 9.86 6.27
CA GLY A 16 19.74 9.52 7.36
C GLY A 16 19.49 8.02 7.35
N GLY A 17 18.88 7.52 8.41
CA GLY A 17 18.58 6.10 8.54
C GLY A 17 18.38 5.68 9.98
N TRP A 18 18.04 4.39 10.13
CA TRP A 18 17.88 3.75 11.43
C TRP A 18 19.11 2.88 11.73
N PRO A 19 19.54 2.78 13.00
CA PRO A 19 19.01 3.46 14.19
C PRO A 19 19.36 4.96 14.23
N LEU A 20 18.34 5.80 14.44
CA LEU A 20 18.44 7.25 14.53
C LEU A 20 18.73 7.68 15.98
N ASN A 21 19.73 8.53 16.18
CA ASN A 21 19.97 9.19 17.46
C ASN A 21 19.90 10.71 17.25
N CYS A 22 19.06 11.39 18.02
CA CYS A 22 18.93 12.84 17.96
C CYS A 22 18.91 13.43 19.38
N PHE A 23 19.65 14.53 19.56
CA PHE A 23 19.72 15.30 20.79
C PHE A 23 19.00 16.62 20.56
N ALA A 24 18.08 16.95 21.45
CA ALA A 24 17.25 18.14 21.36
C ALA A 24 17.36 18.99 22.64
N LEU A 25 17.09 20.28 22.49
CA LEU A 25 16.81 21.18 23.60
C LEU A 25 15.52 20.76 24.34
N PRO A 26 15.28 21.26 25.57
CA PRO A 26 14.05 20.98 26.31
C PRO A 26 12.75 21.39 25.57
N ASP A 27 12.86 22.28 24.59
CA ASP A 27 11.74 22.71 23.73
C ASP A 27 11.56 21.87 22.46
N GLY A 28 12.35 20.80 22.30
CA GLY A 28 12.25 19.86 21.18
C GLY A 28 13.12 20.21 19.97
N ARG A 29 13.76 21.40 19.90
CA ARG A 29 14.62 21.74 18.77
C ARG A 29 15.90 20.89 18.75
N PRO A 30 16.21 20.20 17.64
CA PRO A 30 17.41 19.38 17.51
C PRO A 30 18.70 20.22 17.51
N ILE A 31 19.75 19.72 18.16
CA ILE A 31 21.09 20.35 18.20
C ILE A 31 22.18 19.45 17.62
N TYR A 32 21.98 18.12 17.66
CA TYR A 32 22.89 17.15 17.09
C TYR A 32 22.17 15.85 16.78
N GLY A 33 22.61 15.11 15.78
CA GLY A 33 22.12 13.77 15.53
C GLY A 33 22.93 13.04 14.48
N GLY A 34 22.66 11.75 14.37
CA GLY A 34 23.34 10.87 13.41
C GLY A 34 22.85 9.44 13.55
N THR A 35 23.42 8.59 12.71
CA THR A 35 23.12 7.16 12.66
C THR A 35 24.31 6.36 13.18
N TYR A 36 24.02 5.24 13.84
CA TYR A 36 25.00 4.23 14.27
C TYR A 36 26.29 4.78 14.93
N PHE A 37 26.22 5.10 16.22
CA PHE A 37 27.39 5.53 16.99
C PHE A 37 28.05 4.35 17.73
N GLN A 38 29.32 4.08 17.43
CA GLN A 38 30.09 3.13 18.23
C GLN A 38 30.27 3.66 19.66
N LYS A 39 30.41 2.75 20.64
CA LYS A 39 30.48 3.08 22.08
C LYS A 39 31.42 4.25 22.40
N GLN A 40 32.65 4.25 21.87
CA GLN A 40 33.62 5.32 22.16
C GLN A 40 33.19 6.67 21.56
N GLN A 41 32.69 6.67 20.33
CA GLN A 41 32.16 7.86 19.68
C GLN A 41 30.94 8.41 20.41
N TRP A 42 30.03 7.53 20.83
CA TRP A 42 28.85 7.89 21.62
C TRP A 42 29.22 8.61 22.92
N VAL A 43 30.15 8.05 23.70
CA VAL A 43 30.62 8.68 24.95
C VAL A 43 31.23 10.06 24.68
N LYS A 44 32.03 10.19 23.62
CA LYS A 44 32.64 11.47 23.23
C LYS A 44 31.59 12.51 22.83
N ILE A 45 30.57 12.11 22.07
CA ILE A 45 29.45 12.98 21.69
C ILE A 45 28.73 13.49 22.94
N LEU A 46 28.39 12.59 23.89
CA LEU A 46 27.73 12.97 25.14
C LEU A 46 28.56 13.95 25.97
N GLN A 47 29.87 13.72 26.10
CA GLN A 47 30.78 14.63 26.81
C GLN A 47 30.86 16.00 26.14
N ASN A 48 30.94 16.03 24.81
CA ASN A 48 30.99 17.28 24.04
C ASN A 48 29.69 18.07 24.17
N LEU A 49 28.53 17.42 24.07
CA LEU A 49 27.22 18.07 24.21
C LEU A 49 26.98 18.58 25.64
N ALA A 50 27.35 17.79 26.65
CA ALA A 50 27.28 18.21 28.04
C ALA A 50 28.20 19.42 28.31
N GLY A 51 29.43 19.38 27.78
CA GLY A 51 30.38 20.50 27.86
C GLY A 51 29.88 21.76 27.16
N LEU A 52 29.34 21.62 25.94
CA LEU A 52 28.75 22.73 25.19
C LEU A 52 27.61 23.38 25.99
N TRP A 53 26.71 22.60 26.57
CA TRP A 53 25.60 23.11 27.37
C TRP A 53 26.05 23.84 28.64
N GLN A 54 27.05 23.30 29.35
CA GLN A 54 27.55 23.89 30.60
C GLN A 54 28.34 25.17 30.36
N THR A 55 29.14 25.23 29.29
CA THR A 55 30.11 26.31 29.07
C THR A 55 29.65 27.36 28.08
N ASN A 56 28.79 27.00 27.12
CA ASN A 56 28.36 27.88 26.04
C ASN A 56 26.93 27.54 25.58
N LYS A 57 25.98 27.73 26.49
CA LYS A 57 24.55 27.47 26.26
C LYS A 57 23.99 28.25 25.07
N ASP A 58 24.40 29.51 24.90
CA ASP A 58 23.90 30.37 23.83
C ASP A 58 24.26 29.81 22.44
N LYS A 59 25.47 29.26 22.29
CA LYS A 59 25.89 28.59 21.06
C LYS A 59 25.07 27.33 20.75
N ALA A 60 24.64 26.58 21.78
CA ALA A 60 23.75 25.44 21.57
C ALA A 60 22.37 25.87 21.07
N ILE A 61 21.86 27.01 21.57
CA ILE A 61 20.59 27.60 21.12
C ILE A 61 20.71 28.13 19.69
N GLU A 62 21.83 28.78 19.35
CA GLU A 62 22.14 29.23 18.00
C GLU A 62 22.13 28.07 17.00
N TYR A 63 22.81 26.96 17.30
CA TYR A 63 22.77 25.76 16.46
C TYR A 63 21.37 25.18 16.29
N ALA A 64 20.56 25.17 17.35
CA ALA A 64 19.19 24.70 17.27
C ALA A 64 18.35 25.56 16.30
N GLU A 65 18.58 26.88 16.32
CA GLU A 65 17.87 27.84 15.48
C GLU A 65 18.33 27.75 14.02
N GLU A 66 19.64 27.64 13.77
CA GLU A 66 20.18 27.40 12.42
C GLU A 66 19.60 26.12 11.82
N LEU A 67 19.55 25.03 12.60
CA LEU A 67 19.00 23.78 12.11
C LEU A 67 17.51 23.88 11.84
N LYS A 68 16.74 24.50 12.74
CA LYS A 68 15.31 24.74 12.51
C LYS A 68 15.09 25.52 11.21
N ASN A 69 15.88 26.55 10.94
CA ASN A 69 15.79 27.32 9.70
C ASN A 69 16.19 26.48 8.47
N GLY A 70 17.21 25.64 8.58
CA GLY A 70 17.57 24.68 7.53
C GLY A 70 16.46 23.68 7.24
N MET A 71 15.78 23.17 8.27
CA MET A 71 14.62 22.30 8.14
C MET A 71 13.44 23.03 7.48
N LEU A 72 13.13 24.27 7.90
CA LEU A 72 12.09 25.08 7.26
C LEU A 72 12.37 25.32 5.78
N HIS A 73 13.63 25.47 5.39
CA HIS A 73 14.02 25.63 3.99
C HIS A 73 13.81 24.34 3.18
N LEU A 74 14.17 23.17 3.72
CA LEU A 74 13.91 21.88 3.06
C LEU A 74 12.42 21.57 2.91
N GLU A 75 11.61 21.94 3.90
CA GLU A 75 10.17 21.70 3.89
C GLU A 75 9.39 22.80 3.13
N ARG A 76 10.08 23.78 2.54
CA ARG A 76 9.45 24.85 1.77
C ARG A 76 8.97 24.33 0.41
N LEU A 77 7.71 23.92 0.38
CA LEU A 77 6.99 23.69 -0.87
C LEU A 77 6.53 25.02 -1.44
N GLU A 78 7.27 25.53 -2.43
CA GLU A 78 6.84 26.70 -3.19
C GLU A 78 5.76 26.31 -4.18
N LEU A 79 4.79 27.20 -4.36
CA LEU A 79 3.75 27.02 -5.35
C LEU A 79 4.37 27.12 -6.75
N ASN A 80 4.16 26.09 -7.57
CA ASN A 80 4.47 26.19 -8.98
C ASN A 80 3.36 26.98 -9.70
N GLU A 81 3.66 28.23 -10.05
CA GLU A 81 2.77 29.12 -10.79
C GLU A 81 2.79 28.88 -12.31
N GLU A 82 3.69 28.02 -12.82
CA GLU A 82 3.69 27.64 -14.23
C GLU A 82 2.40 26.92 -14.60
N THR A 83 1.97 27.09 -15.85
CA THR A 83 0.86 26.32 -16.39
C THR A 83 1.16 24.82 -16.34
N ALA A 84 0.21 24.03 -15.87
CA ALA A 84 0.32 22.58 -15.87
C ALA A 84 0.47 22.05 -17.31
N ASP A 85 1.61 21.45 -17.61
CA ASP A 85 2.02 20.93 -18.92
C ASP A 85 2.25 19.42 -18.87
N PHE A 86 1.34 18.71 -18.19
CA PHE A 86 1.40 17.25 -18.06
C PHE A 86 1.45 16.60 -19.43
N SER A 87 2.34 15.63 -19.60
CA SER A 87 2.49 14.93 -20.88
C SER A 87 3.02 13.52 -20.69
N MET A 88 2.65 12.63 -21.62
CA MET A 88 3.19 11.27 -21.65
C MET A 88 4.72 11.25 -21.81
N ALA A 89 5.31 12.30 -22.41
CA ALA A 89 6.76 12.42 -22.57
C ALA A 89 7.50 12.48 -21.22
N ILE A 90 6.92 13.13 -20.20
CA ILE A 90 7.48 13.17 -18.84
C ILE A 90 7.53 11.76 -18.26
N LEU A 91 6.40 11.04 -18.31
CA LEU A 91 6.28 9.67 -17.80
C LEU A 91 7.19 8.69 -18.56
N GLN A 92 7.23 8.77 -19.89
CA GLN A 92 8.09 7.92 -20.73
C GLN A 92 9.58 8.14 -20.41
N LYS A 93 10.01 9.39 -20.20
CA LYS A 93 11.39 9.71 -19.83
C LYS A 93 11.74 9.15 -18.44
N SER A 94 10.81 9.29 -17.49
CA SER A 94 10.91 8.74 -16.13
C SER A 94 11.01 7.22 -16.13
N VAL A 95 10.11 6.51 -16.83
CA VAL A 95 10.16 5.05 -16.94
C VAL A 95 11.44 4.59 -17.64
N LYS A 96 11.90 5.30 -18.68
CA LYS A 96 13.15 4.98 -19.38
C LYS A 96 14.39 5.11 -18.49
N SER A 97 14.45 6.09 -17.59
CA SER A 97 15.56 6.18 -16.62
C SER A 97 15.44 5.08 -15.56
N TRP A 98 14.23 4.82 -15.09
CA TRP A 98 13.95 3.81 -14.06
C TRP A 98 14.31 2.39 -14.52
N LYS A 99 14.01 2.03 -15.78
CA LYS A 99 14.31 0.71 -16.39
C LYS A 99 15.76 0.26 -16.15
N LYS A 100 16.72 1.19 -16.08
CA LYS A 100 18.15 0.91 -15.89
C LYS A 100 18.50 0.30 -14.53
N HIS A 101 17.60 0.38 -13.56
CA HIS A 101 17.81 -0.09 -12.19
C HIS A 101 17.04 -1.38 -11.89
N PHE A 102 16.30 -1.92 -12.86
CA PHE A 102 15.59 -3.16 -12.70
C PHE A 102 16.53 -4.36 -12.71
N ASP A 103 16.18 -5.33 -11.89
CA ASP A 103 16.71 -6.67 -11.96
C ASP A 103 15.85 -7.48 -12.94
N THR A 104 16.39 -7.73 -14.13
CA THR A 104 15.69 -8.44 -15.21
C THR A 104 15.75 -9.96 -15.05
N GLU A 105 16.38 -10.48 -13.99
CA GLU A 105 16.48 -11.92 -13.72
C GLU A 105 15.67 -12.32 -12.47
N LYS A 106 15.78 -11.55 -11.40
CA LYS A 106 15.13 -11.81 -10.10
C LYS A 106 14.00 -10.83 -9.80
N GLY A 107 13.71 -9.89 -10.69
CA GLY A 107 12.70 -8.86 -10.47
C GLY A 107 13.07 -7.88 -9.34
N GLY A 108 12.32 -6.79 -9.24
CA GLY A 108 12.62 -5.73 -8.29
C GLY A 108 13.78 -4.82 -8.71
N PRO A 109 14.31 -4.02 -7.77
CA PRO A 109 15.54 -3.26 -8.00
C PRO A 109 16.78 -4.16 -7.91
N ASN A 110 17.80 -3.95 -8.74
CA ASN A 110 19.04 -4.76 -8.72
C ASN A 110 20.00 -4.37 -7.57
N ARG A 111 19.56 -4.56 -6.32
CA ARG A 111 20.34 -4.30 -5.09
C ARG A 111 19.72 -5.03 -3.89
N ALA A 112 20.49 -5.17 -2.82
CA ALA A 112 20.00 -5.55 -1.50
C ALA A 112 20.03 -4.33 -0.53
N PRO A 113 19.10 -4.24 0.44
CA PRO A 113 17.90 -5.07 0.59
C PRO A 113 16.85 -4.79 -0.51
N LYS A 114 15.95 -5.75 -0.76
CA LYS A 114 14.82 -5.62 -1.71
C LYS A 114 13.49 -5.45 -0.98
N PHE A 115 12.85 -4.30 -1.18
CA PHE A 115 11.48 -4.02 -0.71
C PHE A 115 10.45 -4.29 -1.82
N PRO A 116 9.28 -4.87 -1.51
CA PRO A 116 8.23 -5.12 -2.51
C PRO A 116 7.72 -3.87 -3.22
N MET A 117 7.62 -2.72 -2.53
CA MET A 117 7.20 -1.42 -3.08
C MET A 117 5.93 -1.47 -3.97
N PRO A 118 4.74 -1.83 -3.43
CA PRO A 118 3.55 -2.10 -4.24
C PRO A 118 3.11 -0.96 -5.18
N SER A 119 3.18 0.29 -4.71
CA SER A 119 2.84 1.48 -5.52
C SER A 119 3.65 1.56 -6.83
N ASN A 120 4.93 1.19 -6.79
CA ASN A 120 5.80 1.23 -7.94
C ASN A 120 5.31 0.28 -9.04
N TRP A 121 4.99 -0.95 -8.67
CA TRP A 121 4.54 -1.96 -9.61
C TRP A 121 3.10 -1.73 -10.08
N LEU A 122 2.24 -1.15 -9.24
CA LEU A 122 0.90 -0.73 -9.65
C LEU A 122 0.98 0.36 -10.74
N TYR A 123 1.82 1.38 -10.52
CA TYR A 123 2.06 2.42 -11.54
C TYR A 123 2.58 1.80 -12.84
N LEU A 124 3.61 0.94 -12.76
CA LEU A 124 4.21 0.33 -13.94
C LEU A 124 3.25 -0.63 -14.67
N LEU A 125 2.40 -1.38 -13.93
CA LEU A 125 1.35 -2.23 -14.50
C LEU A 125 0.38 -1.41 -15.35
N ARG A 126 -0.14 -0.32 -14.78
CA ARG A 126 -1.08 0.58 -15.47
C ARG A 126 -0.40 1.35 -16.61
N TYR A 127 0.84 1.79 -16.41
CA TYR A 127 1.63 2.44 -17.46
C TYR A 127 1.79 1.51 -18.67
N ALA A 128 2.15 0.24 -18.45
CA ALA A 128 2.28 -0.73 -19.53
C ALA A 128 0.94 -0.99 -20.24
N PHE A 129 -0.17 -1.06 -19.48
CA PHE A 129 -1.51 -1.19 -20.05
C PHE A 129 -1.84 -0.05 -21.02
N PHE A 130 -1.64 1.21 -20.63
CA PHE A 130 -2.00 2.35 -21.49
C PHE A 130 -1.02 2.61 -22.63
N THR A 131 0.27 2.25 -22.47
CA THR A 131 1.30 2.49 -23.49
C THR A 131 1.52 1.31 -24.42
N GLY A 132 1.06 0.11 -24.05
CA GLY A 132 1.40 -1.14 -24.72
C GLY A 132 2.87 -1.56 -24.54
N ASP A 133 3.58 -1.02 -23.55
CA ASP A 133 4.99 -1.34 -23.27
C ASP A 133 5.12 -2.74 -22.65
N LYS A 134 5.33 -3.74 -23.53
CA LYS A 134 5.46 -5.15 -23.16
C LYS A 134 6.63 -5.43 -22.21
N GLU A 135 7.75 -4.73 -22.38
CA GLU A 135 8.93 -4.93 -21.54
C GLU A 135 8.64 -4.53 -20.09
N ILE A 136 7.91 -3.43 -19.86
CA ILE A 136 7.46 -3.06 -18.51
C ILE A 136 6.48 -4.08 -17.95
N ASN A 137 5.50 -4.53 -18.75
CA ASN A 137 4.54 -5.54 -18.29
C ASN A 137 5.25 -6.85 -17.88
N GLU A 138 6.19 -7.33 -18.69
CA GLU A 138 7.02 -8.50 -18.40
C GLU A 138 7.83 -8.31 -17.12
N GLN A 139 8.44 -7.14 -16.93
CA GLN A 139 9.20 -6.82 -15.71
C GLN A 139 8.33 -6.79 -14.45
N VAL A 140 7.12 -6.23 -14.53
CA VAL A 140 6.16 -6.25 -13.41
C VAL A 140 5.83 -7.69 -13.04
N HIS A 141 5.46 -8.53 -14.01
CA HIS A 141 5.12 -9.92 -13.74
C HIS A 141 6.30 -10.77 -13.29
N LEU A 142 7.50 -10.54 -13.81
CA LEU A 142 8.73 -11.16 -13.28
C LEU A 142 8.87 -10.84 -11.80
N THR A 143 8.76 -9.56 -11.44
CA THR A 143 8.89 -9.10 -10.05
C THR A 143 7.84 -9.71 -9.14
N LEU A 144 6.57 -9.69 -9.54
CA LEU A 144 5.47 -10.28 -8.76
C LEU A 144 5.64 -11.80 -8.58
N LYS A 145 6.13 -12.51 -9.61
CA LYS A 145 6.40 -13.95 -9.51
C LYS A 145 7.57 -14.24 -8.59
N CYS A 146 8.65 -13.46 -8.65
CA CYS A 146 9.81 -13.63 -7.77
C CYS A 146 9.45 -13.35 -6.31
N ILE A 147 8.69 -12.29 -6.03
CA ILE A 147 8.20 -11.98 -4.67
C ILE A 147 7.29 -13.11 -4.14
N ALA A 148 6.33 -13.59 -4.93
CA ALA A 148 5.38 -14.62 -4.51
C ALA A 148 6.01 -16.02 -4.35
N ASN A 149 7.10 -16.30 -5.06
CA ASN A 149 7.78 -17.58 -4.98
C ASN A 149 9.02 -17.55 -4.07
N GLY A 150 9.51 -16.36 -3.71
CA GLY A 150 10.62 -16.17 -2.78
C GLY A 150 10.26 -16.54 -1.33
N GLY A 151 11.26 -16.43 -0.45
CA GLY A 151 11.10 -16.73 0.97
C GLY A 151 10.41 -15.61 1.76
N ILE A 152 10.31 -14.39 1.21
CA ILE A 152 9.56 -13.31 1.87
C ILE A 152 8.05 -13.59 1.92
N TYR A 153 7.54 -14.43 1.03
CA TYR A 153 6.19 -14.97 1.10
C TYR A 153 6.17 -16.24 1.96
N ASP A 154 5.35 -16.26 3.01
CA ASP A 154 5.26 -17.44 3.89
C ASP A 154 4.47 -18.56 3.21
N HIS A 155 5.20 -19.51 2.65
CA HIS A 155 4.64 -20.66 1.93
C HIS A 155 3.78 -21.60 2.79
N VAL A 156 3.82 -21.48 4.12
CA VAL A 156 3.00 -22.32 5.04
C VAL A 156 1.74 -21.59 5.47
N GLY A 157 1.86 -20.32 5.87
CA GLY A 157 0.77 -19.56 6.48
C GLY A 157 0.18 -18.44 5.64
N GLY A 158 0.78 -18.11 4.50
CA GLY A 158 0.44 -16.93 3.71
C GLY A 158 0.98 -15.62 4.32
N GLY A 159 0.79 -14.55 3.57
CA GLY A 159 1.26 -13.22 3.92
C GLY A 159 2.77 -13.03 3.75
N PHE A 160 3.15 -11.76 3.67
CA PHE A 160 4.49 -11.30 3.33
C PHE A 160 5.21 -10.73 4.55
N SER A 161 6.50 -11.02 4.61
CA SER A 161 7.46 -10.31 5.44
C SER A 161 7.85 -8.99 4.76
N ARG A 162 8.38 -8.05 5.53
CA ARG A 162 8.56 -6.65 5.11
C ARG A 162 9.49 -6.47 3.90
N TYR A 163 10.63 -7.16 3.88
CA TYR A 163 11.61 -7.08 2.78
C TYR A 163 12.55 -8.29 2.77
N SER A 164 13.28 -8.46 1.67
CA SER A 164 14.39 -9.42 1.58
C SER A 164 15.70 -8.73 1.92
N THR A 165 16.51 -9.33 2.80
CA THR A 165 17.86 -8.84 3.12
C THR A 165 18.86 -9.11 1.99
N ASP A 166 18.54 -10.05 1.09
CA ASP A 166 19.32 -10.40 -0.09
C ASP A 166 18.74 -9.87 -1.41
N THR A 167 19.41 -10.19 -2.51
CA THR A 167 18.98 -9.89 -3.89
C THR A 167 18.05 -10.93 -4.49
N ASP A 168 17.84 -12.08 -3.86
CA ASP A 168 17.14 -13.23 -4.44
C ASP A 168 15.67 -13.34 -4.01
N TRP A 169 15.21 -12.42 -3.15
CA TRP A 169 13.92 -12.52 -2.45
C TRP A 169 13.85 -13.75 -1.51
N LYS A 170 15.01 -14.28 -1.09
CA LYS A 170 15.09 -15.52 -0.29
C LYS A 170 15.05 -15.23 1.20
N VAL A 171 15.97 -14.44 1.74
CA VAL A 171 16.10 -14.24 3.20
C VAL A 171 15.22 -13.06 3.67
N PRO A 172 14.12 -13.31 4.40
CA PRO A 172 13.26 -12.26 4.90
C PRO A 172 13.88 -11.51 6.07
N HIS A 173 13.56 -10.23 6.19
CA HIS A 173 13.40 -9.62 7.50
C HIS A 173 11.99 -10.00 7.99
N PHE A 174 11.88 -10.93 8.94
CA PHE A 174 10.68 -11.74 9.19
C PHE A 174 9.48 -11.00 9.79
N GLU A 175 9.64 -9.71 10.11
CA GLU A 175 8.55 -8.81 10.51
C GLU A 175 7.43 -8.79 9.46
N LYS A 176 6.17 -8.91 9.88
CA LYS A 176 5.00 -8.85 8.99
C LYS A 176 4.11 -7.68 9.36
N MET A 177 4.01 -6.72 8.45
CA MET A 177 3.25 -5.49 8.64
C MET A 177 1.89 -5.54 7.93
N LEU A 178 0.85 -4.97 8.55
CA LEU A 178 -0.48 -4.87 7.95
C LEU A 178 -0.46 -4.06 6.63
N TYR A 179 0.22 -2.91 6.61
CA TYR A 179 0.24 -2.03 5.44
C TYR A 179 0.94 -2.65 4.22
N ASP A 180 1.97 -3.48 4.43
CA ASP A 180 2.65 -4.18 3.33
C ASP A 180 1.72 -5.21 2.70
N ASN A 181 1.08 -6.02 3.54
CA ASN A 181 0.16 -7.07 3.11
C ASN A 181 -1.10 -6.51 2.44
N ALA A 182 -1.68 -5.44 2.99
CA ALA A 182 -2.85 -4.78 2.42
C ALA A 182 -2.57 -4.24 1.00
N GLN A 183 -1.46 -3.52 0.83
CA GLN A 183 -1.10 -2.98 -0.48
C GLN A 183 -0.74 -4.09 -1.49
N LEU A 184 -0.09 -5.18 -1.05
CA LEU A 184 0.19 -6.33 -1.91
C LEU A 184 -1.08 -7.07 -2.34
N ILE A 185 -2.09 -7.21 -1.47
CA ILE A 185 -3.39 -7.77 -1.86
C ILE A 185 -4.00 -7.00 -3.03
N SER A 186 -4.07 -5.66 -2.95
CA SER A 186 -4.61 -4.83 -4.05
C SER A 186 -3.81 -5.02 -5.35
N LEU A 187 -2.48 -4.98 -5.28
CA LEU A 187 -1.60 -5.15 -6.44
C LEU A 187 -1.76 -6.53 -7.10
N TYR A 188 -1.72 -7.61 -6.33
CA TYR A 188 -1.88 -8.96 -6.87
C TYR A 188 -3.30 -9.21 -7.39
N ALA A 189 -4.33 -8.62 -6.77
CA ALA A 189 -5.70 -8.71 -7.25
C ALA A 189 -5.85 -8.03 -8.63
N GLU A 190 -5.28 -6.84 -8.81
CA GLU A 190 -5.29 -6.13 -10.09
C GLU A 190 -4.45 -6.87 -11.14
N ALA A 191 -3.26 -7.37 -10.79
CA ALA A 191 -2.42 -8.16 -11.69
C ALA A 191 -3.09 -9.49 -12.10
N TYR A 192 -3.88 -10.11 -11.21
CA TYR A 192 -4.73 -11.25 -11.56
C TYR A 192 -5.79 -10.85 -12.57
N SER A 193 -6.45 -9.71 -12.38
CA SER A 193 -7.47 -9.23 -13.29
C SER A 193 -6.94 -9.06 -14.72
N GLU A 194 -5.72 -8.53 -14.85
CA GLU A 194 -5.07 -8.26 -16.14
C GLU A 194 -4.56 -9.54 -16.82
N SER A 195 -3.79 -10.38 -16.10
CA SER A 195 -3.07 -11.51 -16.71
C SER A 195 -3.76 -12.88 -16.54
N LYS A 196 -4.69 -13.01 -15.59
CA LYS A 196 -5.30 -14.28 -15.15
C LYS A 196 -4.30 -15.34 -14.67
N VAL A 197 -3.11 -14.93 -14.24
CA VAL A 197 -2.12 -15.84 -13.63
C VAL A 197 -2.64 -16.32 -12.26
N GLU A 198 -2.98 -17.59 -12.15
CA GLU A 198 -3.60 -18.17 -10.93
C GLU A 198 -2.74 -18.03 -9.66
N LEU A 199 -1.41 -17.95 -9.78
CA LEU A 199 -0.53 -17.66 -8.65
C LEU A 199 -0.93 -16.36 -7.93
N TYR A 200 -1.32 -15.32 -8.67
CA TYR A 200 -1.70 -14.03 -8.06
C TYR A 200 -2.99 -14.13 -7.26
N LYS A 201 -3.96 -14.91 -7.77
CA LYS A 201 -5.20 -15.20 -7.04
C LYS A 201 -4.92 -16.01 -5.77
N GLU A 202 -4.08 -17.03 -5.84
CA GLU A 202 -3.66 -17.83 -4.68
C GLU A 202 -3.01 -16.94 -3.61
N VAL A 203 -2.08 -16.07 -4.02
CA VAL A 203 -1.42 -15.11 -3.13
C VAL A 203 -2.41 -14.19 -2.42
N VAL A 204 -3.40 -13.65 -3.15
CA VAL A 204 -4.45 -12.81 -2.55
C VAL A 204 -5.24 -13.58 -1.50
N ILE A 205 -5.71 -14.78 -1.84
CA ILE A 205 -6.51 -15.62 -0.94
C ILE A 205 -5.72 -15.95 0.32
N GLU A 206 -4.53 -16.52 0.18
CA GLU A 206 -3.70 -16.96 1.30
C GLU A 206 -3.23 -15.78 2.17
N THR A 207 -3.01 -14.60 1.58
CA THR A 207 -2.67 -13.39 2.35
C THR A 207 -3.87 -12.89 3.15
N ILE A 208 -5.08 -12.90 2.61
CA ILE A 208 -6.29 -12.56 3.36
C ILE A 208 -6.54 -13.57 4.50
N GLU A 209 -6.31 -14.87 4.25
CA GLU A 209 -6.40 -15.91 5.28
C GLU A 209 -5.35 -15.72 6.39
N PHE A 210 -4.14 -15.27 6.06
CA PHE A 210 -3.13 -14.85 7.04
C PHE A 210 -3.63 -13.69 7.90
N ILE A 211 -4.15 -12.63 7.27
CA ILE A 211 -4.65 -11.43 7.97
C ILE A 211 -5.81 -11.80 8.90
N GLU A 212 -6.73 -12.66 8.45
CA GLU A 212 -7.83 -13.15 9.27
C GLU A 212 -7.35 -13.93 10.50
N ARG A 213 -6.36 -14.81 10.30
CA ARG A 213 -5.88 -15.70 11.36
C ARG A 213 -5.00 -14.99 12.39
N GLU A 214 -4.14 -14.07 11.96
CA GLU A 214 -3.07 -13.52 12.81
C GLU A 214 -3.26 -12.04 13.15
N LEU A 215 -3.90 -11.24 12.27
CA LEU A 215 -3.94 -9.78 12.38
C LEU A 215 -5.36 -9.19 12.48
N THR A 216 -6.39 -10.01 12.73
CA THR A 216 -7.77 -9.51 12.86
C THR A 216 -8.22 -9.49 14.32
N SER A 217 -8.72 -8.32 14.76
CA SER A 217 -9.37 -8.18 16.06
C SER A 217 -10.79 -8.76 16.05
N ALA A 218 -11.22 -9.28 17.20
CA ALA A 218 -12.60 -9.70 17.42
C ALA A 218 -13.60 -8.56 17.23
N GLU A 219 -13.17 -7.29 17.32
CA GLU A 219 -14.02 -6.10 17.19
C GLU A 219 -14.25 -5.69 15.72
N GLY A 220 -13.43 -6.18 14.79
CA GLY A 220 -13.56 -5.91 13.35
C GLY A 220 -12.45 -5.04 12.74
N GLY A 221 -11.54 -4.50 13.56
CA GLY A 221 -10.30 -3.87 13.09
C GLY A 221 -9.16 -4.87 12.87
N PHE A 222 -8.04 -4.35 12.38
CA PHE A 222 -6.83 -5.10 12.08
C PHE A 222 -5.63 -4.58 12.89
N TYR A 223 -4.89 -5.51 13.48
CA TYR A 223 -3.67 -5.26 14.24
C TYR A 223 -2.50 -4.84 13.35
N SER A 224 -1.53 -4.16 13.94
CA SER A 224 -0.47 -3.46 13.22
C SER A 224 0.56 -4.42 12.60
N ALA A 225 1.09 -5.36 13.39
CA ALA A 225 2.22 -6.18 12.96
C ALA A 225 2.43 -7.44 13.79
N LEU A 226 3.20 -8.38 13.22
CA LEU A 226 3.94 -9.40 13.96
C LEU A 226 5.44 -9.07 13.93
N ASP A 227 6.09 -9.18 15.08
CA ASP A 227 7.52 -8.97 15.25
C ASP A 227 8.34 -10.00 14.44
N ALA A 228 9.61 -9.69 14.17
CA ALA A 228 10.52 -10.60 13.45
C ALA A 228 11.03 -11.72 14.36
N ASP A 229 11.18 -11.42 15.65
CA ASP A 229 11.77 -12.30 16.64
C ASP A 229 10.74 -13.23 17.30
N SER A 230 11.14 -14.47 17.50
CA SER A 230 10.51 -15.37 18.47
C SER A 230 11.58 -15.93 19.40
N GLU A 231 11.33 -15.84 20.71
CA GLU A 231 12.31 -16.19 21.75
C GLU A 231 13.63 -15.41 21.64
N GLY A 232 13.58 -14.18 21.10
CA GLY A 232 14.76 -13.33 20.88
C GLY A 232 15.64 -13.76 19.71
N VAL A 233 15.12 -14.60 18.81
CA VAL A 233 15.81 -15.05 17.59
C VAL A 233 14.92 -14.73 16.38
N GLU A 234 15.46 -13.93 15.46
CA GLU A 234 14.78 -13.55 14.22
C GLU A 234 14.44 -14.78 13.38
N GLY A 235 13.20 -14.87 12.88
CA GLY A 235 12.79 -15.91 11.92
C GLY A 235 12.60 -17.31 12.50
N LYS A 236 12.98 -17.58 13.76
CA LYS A 236 12.86 -18.90 14.42
C LYS A 236 11.48 -19.54 14.29
N PHE A 237 10.42 -18.73 14.30
CA PHE A 237 9.05 -19.21 14.14
C PHE A 237 8.77 -19.78 12.73
N TYR A 238 9.45 -19.27 11.71
CA TYR A 238 9.11 -19.48 10.29
C TYR A 238 10.00 -20.49 9.56
N VAL A 239 11.22 -20.73 10.02
CA VAL A 239 12.21 -21.62 9.38
C VAL A 239 12.11 -23.07 9.88
N TRP A 240 12.71 -24.01 9.14
CA TRP A 240 12.50 -25.45 9.38
C TRP A 240 13.81 -26.24 9.30
N GLU A 241 13.99 -27.21 10.19
CA GLU A 241 15.05 -28.22 10.04
C GLU A 241 14.58 -29.32 9.08
N GLU A 242 15.49 -29.89 8.28
CA GLU A 242 15.15 -30.97 7.35
C GLU A 242 14.61 -32.22 8.06
N GLU A 243 15.21 -32.63 9.18
CA GLU A 243 14.74 -33.80 9.93
C GLU A 243 13.35 -33.60 10.55
N GLU A 244 13.02 -32.36 10.93
CA GLU A 244 11.66 -31.99 11.34
C GLU A 244 10.68 -32.19 10.18
N LEU A 245 11.01 -31.69 8.99
CA LEU A 245 10.16 -31.83 7.80
C LEU A 245 9.95 -33.31 7.40
N LYS A 246 11.01 -34.14 7.44
CA LYS A 246 10.91 -35.59 7.19
C LYS A 246 10.01 -36.31 8.19
N SER A 247 9.96 -35.83 9.44
CA SER A 247 9.08 -36.41 10.46
C SER A 247 7.59 -36.04 10.26
N LEU A 248 7.31 -34.95 9.55
CA LEU A 248 5.96 -34.41 9.35
C LEU A 248 5.34 -34.84 8.02
N ILE A 249 6.15 -34.99 6.98
CA ILE A 249 5.70 -35.37 5.64
C ILE A 249 5.97 -36.86 5.43
N ASP A 250 4.98 -37.60 4.92
CA ASP A 250 5.14 -39.02 4.58
C ASP A 250 6.39 -39.23 3.71
N GLY A 251 7.21 -40.24 4.03
CA GLY A 251 8.45 -40.52 3.33
C GLY A 251 8.28 -40.73 1.81
N ASN A 252 7.11 -41.22 1.36
CA ASN A 252 6.81 -41.33 -0.07
C ASN A 252 6.57 -39.97 -0.75
N ASP A 253 6.15 -38.96 0.02
CA ASP A 253 5.85 -37.60 -0.43
C ASP A 253 7.00 -36.62 -0.19
N TYR A 254 7.91 -36.92 0.74
CA TYR A 254 8.97 -36.00 1.16
C TYR A 254 9.87 -35.55 0.00
N LYS A 255 10.21 -36.46 -0.92
CA LYS A 255 11.02 -36.11 -2.10
C LYS A 255 10.33 -35.01 -2.93
N LEU A 256 9.06 -35.20 -3.26
CA LEU A 256 8.28 -34.22 -4.02
C LEU A 256 8.10 -32.91 -3.25
N PHE A 257 7.85 -33.00 -1.93
CA PHE A 257 7.77 -31.83 -1.06
C PHE A 257 9.08 -31.02 -1.07
N SER A 258 10.22 -31.68 -0.94
CA SER A 258 11.55 -31.04 -0.92
C SER A 258 11.88 -30.34 -2.23
N GLU A 259 11.45 -30.91 -3.37
CA GLU A 259 11.59 -30.31 -4.69
C GLU A 259 10.75 -29.03 -4.83
N ILE A 260 9.51 -29.04 -4.34
CA ILE A 260 8.59 -27.89 -4.43
C ILE A 260 9.04 -26.73 -3.56
N PHE A 261 9.39 -27.02 -2.31
CA PHE A 261 9.72 -25.98 -1.33
C PHE A 261 11.23 -25.73 -1.18
N SER A 262 12.02 -26.25 -2.13
CA SER A 262 13.45 -26.03 -2.23
C SER A 262 14.22 -26.38 -0.96
N VAL A 263 13.90 -27.53 -0.33
CA VAL A 263 14.66 -28.08 0.81
C VAL A 263 15.95 -28.72 0.26
N ASN A 264 16.86 -27.84 -0.17
CA ASN A 264 18.16 -28.08 -0.76
C ASN A 264 19.01 -26.79 -0.63
N ASP A 265 20.18 -26.72 -1.27
CA ASP A 265 21.09 -25.56 -1.22
C ASP A 265 20.40 -24.21 -1.51
N THR A 266 19.34 -24.21 -2.32
CA THR A 266 18.57 -23.00 -2.65
C THR A 266 17.82 -22.47 -1.43
N GLY A 267 17.14 -23.34 -0.66
CA GLY A 267 16.40 -22.95 0.55
C GLY A 267 17.22 -22.99 1.83
N TYR A 268 18.40 -23.62 1.83
CA TYR A 268 19.29 -23.70 3.00
C TYR A 268 19.62 -22.31 3.55
N TRP A 269 19.53 -22.16 4.86
CA TRP A 269 19.86 -20.97 5.62
C TRP A 269 20.68 -21.37 6.86
N GLU A 270 21.01 -20.39 7.69
CA GLU A 270 21.92 -20.56 8.82
C GLU A 270 21.43 -21.59 9.84
N ASP A 271 22.38 -22.19 10.57
CA ASP A 271 22.12 -23.16 11.65
C ASP A 271 21.26 -24.37 11.22
N ASP A 272 21.52 -24.90 10.01
CA ASP A 272 20.82 -26.05 9.41
C ASP A 272 19.31 -25.87 9.21
N ASN A 273 18.87 -24.61 9.19
CA ASN A 273 17.49 -24.25 8.90
C ASN A 273 17.27 -24.02 7.40
N PHE A 274 16.03 -24.20 6.97
CA PHE A 274 15.57 -23.96 5.62
C PHE A 274 14.47 -22.91 5.59
N ILE A 275 14.59 -22.00 4.65
CA ILE A 275 13.53 -21.07 4.25
C ILE A 275 12.80 -21.73 3.07
N LEU A 276 11.54 -22.09 3.29
CA LEU A 276 10.73 -22.71 2.24
C LEU A 276 10.45 -21.67 1.14
N LEU A 277 10.76 -22.01 -0.10
CA LEU A 277 10.54 -21.16 -1.28
C LEU A 277 10.38 -22.01 -2.53
N ARG A 278 9.85 -21.44 -3.61
CA ARG A 278 9.57 -22.16 -4.86
C ARG A 278 10.49 -21.69 -5.98
N SER A 279 11.57 -22.42 -6.23
CA SER A 279 12.52 -22.08 -7.30
C SER A 279 12.12 -22.63 -8.68
N VAL A 280 11.27 -23.67 -8.71
CA VAL A 280 10.84 -24.35 -9.95
C VAL A 280 9.32 -24.17 -10.15
N PRO A 281 8.84 -23.87 -11.37
CA PRO A 281 7.41 -23.78 -11.66
C PRO A 281 6.66 -25.09 -11.35
N LEU A 282 5.50 -25.00 -10.69
CA LEU A 282 4.68 -26.18 -10.36
C LEU A 282 4.26 -26.99 -11.58
N SER A 283 4.11 -26.36 -12.75
CA SER A 283 3.81 -27.06 -14.01
C SER A 283 4.94 -27.99 -14.43
N GLN A 284 6.20 -27.60 -14.19
CA GLN A 284 7.37 -28.42 -14.48
C GLN A 284 7.48 -29.58 -13.50
N ILE A 285 7.36 -29.30 -12.19
CA ILE A 285 7.38 -30.34 -11.15
C ILE A 285 6.27 -31.38 -11.38
N ALA A 286 5.06 -30.93 -11.74
CA ALA A 286 3.95 -31.82 -12.06
C ALA A 286 4.28 -32.74 -13.25
N LEU A 287 4.88 -32.20 -14.31
CA LEU A 287 5.32 -32.97 -15.47
C LEU A 287 6.37 -34.02 -15.09
N ASP A 288 7.43 -33.61 -14.38
CA ASP A 288 8.55 -34.47 -14.01
C ASP A 288 8.14 -35.62 -13.08
N ASN A 289 7.08 -35.41 -12.29
CA ASN A 289 6.53 -36.39 -11.37
C ASN A 289 5.29 -37.13 -11.90
N ASN A 290 4.92 -36.95 -13.17
CA ASN A 290 3.72 -37.55 -13.80
C ASN A 290 2.42 -37.28 -13.04
N LEU A 291 2.26 -36.06 -12.52
CA LEU A 291 1.08 -35.60 -11.79
C LEU A 291 0.33 -34.54 -12.60
N THR A 292 -0.97 -34.43 -12.34
CA THR A 292 -1.72 -33.23 -12.77
C THR A 292 -1.41 -32.08 -11.81
N ILE A 293 -1.47 -30.84 -12.31
CA ILE A 293 -1.32 -29.65 -11.46
C ILE A 293 -2.35 -29.64 -10.33
N SER A 294 -3.58 -30.09 -10.59
CA SER A 294 -4.64 -30.18 -9.57
C SER A 294 -4.24 -31.09 -8.42
N HIS A 295 -3.75 -32.30 -8.73
CA HIS A 295 -3.33 -33.24 -7.70
C HIS A 295 -2.10 -32.75 -6.93
N LEU A 296 -1.17 -32.07 -7.62
CA LEU A 296 -0.03 -31.43 -6.96
C LEU A 296 -0.48 -30.36 -5.96
N LYS A 297 -1.45 -29.52 -6.32
CA LYS A 297 -2.03 -28.51 -5.43
C LYS A 297 -2.75 -29.11 -4.23
N GLU A 298 -3.45 -30.23 -4.39
CA GLU A 298 -4.07 -30.97 -3.27
C GLU A 298 -3.02 -31.44 -2.26
N LYS A 299 -1.89 -32.00 -2.73
CA LYS A 299 -0.76 -32.39 -1.88
C LYS A 299 -0.15 -31.18 -1.16
N ILE A 300 0.09 -30.08 -1.88
CA ILE A 300 0.59 -28.83 -1.30
C ILE A 300 -0.33 -28.34 -0.18
N ALA A 301 -1.64 -28.30 -0.40
CA ALA A 301 -2.61 -27.86 0.61
C ALA A 301 -2.58 -28.76 1.86
N LEU A 302 -2.45 -30.07 1.68
CA LEU A 302 -2.32 -31.02 2.79
C LEU A 302 -1.04 -30.76 3.60
N TRP A 303 0.11 -30.61 2.94
CA TRP A 303 1.38 -30.35 3.61
C TRP A 303 1.38 -29.01 4.34
N LYS A 304 0.87 -27.93 3.72
CA LYS A 304 0.71 -26.64 4.39
C LYS A 304 -0.11 -26.77 5.67
N LYS A 305 -1.21 -27.52 5.66
CA LYS A 305 -2.03 -27.78 6.85
C LYS A 305 -1.27 -28.54 7.94
N VAL A 306 -0.47 -29.53 7.57
CA VAL A 306 0.38 -30.28 8.53
C VAL A 306 1.43 -29.37 9.15
N LEU A 307 2.16 -28.61 8.32
CA LEU A 307 3.18 -27.67 8.77
C LEU A 307 2.58 -26.57 9.64
N LEU A 308 1.46 -25.97 9.25
CA LEU A 308 0.80 -24.92 10.02
C LEU A 308 0.35 -25.44 11.39
N LYS A 309 -0.17 -26.67 11.46
CA LYS A 309 -0.54 -27.32 12.74
C LYS A 309 0.68 -27.57 13.63
N ASN A 310 1.82 -27.96 13.05
CA ASN A 310 3.05 -28.13 13.81
C ASN A 310 3.59 -26.77 14.29
N ARG A 311 3.74 -25.81 13.38
CA ARG A 311 4.25 -24.45 13.65
C ARG A 311 3.44 -23.73 14.73
N ALA A 312 2.12 -23.95 14.80
CA ALA A 312 1.26 -23.38 15.83
C ALA A 312 1.61 -23.81 17.27
N LYS A 313 2.46 -24.83 17.47
CA LYS A 313 2.98 -25.25 18.78
C LYS A 313 4.22 -24.47 19.22
N ARG A 314 4.88 -23.76 18.31
CA ARG A 314 6.06 -22.93 18.60
C ARG A 314 5.65 -21.65 19.32
N ILE A 315 6.59 -21.03 20.02
CA ILE A 315 6.37 -19.70 20.59
C ILE A 315 6.17 -18.72 19.43
N ARG A 316 5.07 -17.97 19.47
CA ARG A 316 4.73 -16.99 18.42
C ARG A 316 5.61 -15.74 18.53
N PRO A 317 5.87 -15.05 17.41
CA PRO A 317 6.38 -13.69 17.45
C PRO A 317 5.43 -12.77 18.20
N GLY A 318 5.96 -11.65 18.72
CA GLY A 318 5.15 -10.65 19.40
C GLY A 318 4.10 -10.05 18.46
N LEU A 319 2.87 -9.88 18.94
CA LEU A 319 1.81 -9.17 18.23
C LEU A 319 1.80 -7.69 18.67
N ASP A 320 1.99 -6.77 17.73
CA ASP A 320 1.60 -5.37 17.95
C ASP A 320 0.10 -5.23 17.68
N ASP A 321 -0.67 -5.35 18.76
CA ASP A 321 -2.14 -5.32 18.80
C ASP A 321 -2.73 -3.90 18.68
N LYS A 322 -1.90 -2.88 18.43
CA LYS A 322 -2.41 -1.54 18.10
C LYS A 322 -3.16 -1.59 16.77
N ILE A 323 -4.29 -0.90 16.70
CA ILE A 323 -5.06 -0.72 15.48
C ILE A 323 -4.89 0.72 15.02
N LEU A 324 -4.29 0.92 13.85
CA LEU A 324 -4.03 2.24 13.27
C LEU A 324 -5.05 2.57 12.19
N ALA A 325 -5.60 3.79 12.21
CA ALA A 325 -6.62 4.23 11.28
C ALA A 325 -6.13 4.17 9.83
N SER A 326 -4.95 4.72 9.54
CA SER A 326 -4.34 4.67 8.20
C SER A 326 -4.21 3.24 7.65
N TRP A 327 -3.69 2.30 8.44
CA TRP A 327 -3.44 0.93 7.99
C TRP A 327 -4.73 0.11 7.85
N ASN A 328 -5.74 0.41 8.67
CA ASN A 328 -7.07 -0.20 8.53
C ASN A 328 -7.78 0.32 7.27
N GLY A 329 -7.59 1.60 6.92
CA GLY A 329 -8.03 2.15 5.62
C GLY A 329 -7.46 1.37 4.45
N LEU A 330 -6.14 1.13 4.44
CA LEU A 330 -5.47 0.31 3.42
C LEU A 330 -6.04 -1.12 3.35
N MET A 331 -6.31 -1.77 4.48
CA MET A 331 -6.85 -3.12 4.48
C MET A 331 -8.32 -3.18 4.03
N ILE A 332 -9.16 -2.20 4.39
CA ILE A 332 -10.53 -2.10 3.88
C ILE A 332 -10.51 -1.93 2.36
N LYS A 333 -9.62 -1.08 1.85
CA LYS A 333 -9.38 -0.92 0.41
C LYS A 333 -8.97 -2.24 -0.24
N ALA A 334 -8.01 -2.94 0.34
CA ALA A 334 -7.54 -4.24 -0.15
C ALA A 334 -8.65 -5.29 -0.26
N LEU A 335 -9.55 -5.35 0.72
CA LEU A 335 -10.72 -6.23 0.69
C LEU A 335 -11.73 -5.83 -0.40
N CYS A 336 -11.90 -4.53 -0.65
CA CYS A 336 -12.73 -4.05 -1.76
C CYS A 336 -12.13 -4.46 -3.11
N ASP A 337 -10.81 -4.37 -3.28
CA ASP A 337 -10.13 -4.77 -4.51
C ASP A 337 -10.17 -6.28 -4.72
N ALA A 338 -9.93 -7.06 -3.67
CA ALA A 338 -10.07 -8.51 -3.72
C ALA A 338 -11.51 -8.90 -4.12
N TYR A 339 -12.53 -8.27 -3.53
CA TYR A 339 -13.92 -8.49 -3.94
C TYR A 339 -14.15 -8.14 -5.42
N PHE A 340 -13.67 -6.98 -5.86
CA PHE A 340 -13.89 -6.51 -7.23
C PHE A 340 -13.23 -7.44 -8.25
N TYR A 341 -12.00 -7.88 -8.02
CA TYR A 341 -11.25 -8.67 -9.00
C TYR A 341 -11.44 -10.19 -8.90
N LEU A 342 -11.73 -10.74 -7.71
CA LEU A 342 -11.94 -12.19 -7.52
C LEU A 342 -13.43 -12.58 -7.45
N GLY A 343 -14.31 -11.65 -7.06
CA GLY A 343 -15.75 -11.85 -7.04
C GLY A 343 -16.32 -12.59 -5.82
N ASP A 344 -15.54 -12.81 -4.76
CA ASP A 344 -15.99 -13.49 -3.53
C ASP A 344 -16.62 -12.50 -2.54
N GLU A 345 -17.92 -12.64 -2.31
CA GLU A 345 -18.74 -11.80 -1.40
C GLU A 345 -18.25 -11.79 0.06
N VAL A 346 -17.46 -12.79 0.47
CA VAL A 346 -16.84 -12.82 1.81
C VAL A 346 -15.93 -11.61 2.01
N TYR A 347 -15.21 -11.16 0.97
CA TYR A 347 -14.31 -10.01 1.07
C TYR A 347 -15.09 -8.70 1.24
N LEU A 348 -16.18 -8.51 0.51
CA LEU A 348 -17.06 -7.34 0.70
C LEU A 348 -17.65 -7.32 2.12
N SER A 349 -18.06 -8.48 2.62
CA SER A 349 -18.62 -8.60 3.98
C SER A 349 -17.59 -8.22 5.06
N LYS A 350 -16.34 -8.66 4.89
CA LYS A 350 -15.22 -8.27 5.78
C LYS A 350 -14.91 -6.77 5.68
N ALA A 351 -14.89 -6.21 4.47
CA ALA A 351 -14.66 -4.78 4.25
C ALA A 351 -15.73 -3.92 4.95
N LYS A 352 -17.01 -4.28 4.80
CA LYS A 352 -18.12 -3.59 5.47
C LYS A 352 -18.01 -3.67 6.99
N ARG A 353 -17.77 -4.86 7.54
CA ARG A 353 -17.61 -5.04 8.99
C ARG A 353 -16.50 -4.16 9.55
N SER A 354 -15.34 -4.13 8.88
CA SER A 354 -14.21 -3.31 9.30
C SER A 354 -14.48 -1.81 9.14
N ALA A 355 -15.15 -1.40 8.07
CA ALA A 355 -15.56 0.00 7.88
C ALA A 355 -16.56 0.48 8.95
N GLU A 356 -17.52 -0.35 9.35
CA GLU A 356 -18.46 -0.01 10.45
C GLU A 356 -17.73 0.10 11.80
N PHE A 357 -16.80 -0.83 12.09
CA PHE A 357 -15.90 -0.71 13.25
C PHE A 357 -15.09 0.59 13.19
N PHE A 358 -14.53 0.91 12.02
CA PHE A 358 -13.72 2.10 11.83
C PHE A 358 -14.51 3.37 12.18
N VAL A 359 -15.70 3.52 11.60
CA VAL A 359 -16.55 4.70 11.81
C VAL A 359 -16.99 4.81 13.27
N SER A 360 -17.41 3.71 13.88
CA SER A 360 -17.86 3.73 15.29
C SER A 360 -16.74 3.99 16.30
N THR A 361 -15.48 3.75 15.93
CA THR A 361 -14.35 3.78 16.85
C THR A 361 -13.43 4.98 16.64
N PHE A 362 -13.02 5.25 15.40
CA PHE A 362 -12.06 6.32 15.10
C PHE A 362 -12.74 7.67 14.86
N GLN A 363 -14.01 7.71 14.45
CA GLN A 363 -14.66 8.98 14.15
C GLN A 363 -15.02 9.73 15.43
N ARG A 364 -14.54 10.97 15.51
CA ARG A 364 -14.82 11.91 16.59
C ARG A 364 -16.14 12.66 16.34
N SER A 365 -16.72 13.17 17.41
CA SER A 365 -17.97 13.95 17.37
C SER A 365 -17.86 15.26 16.59
N ASP A 366 -16.67 15.82 16.44
CA ASP A 366 -16.39 17.03 15.65
C ASP A 366 -16.09 16.73 14.16
N GLY A 367 -16.18 15.46 13.76
CA GLY A 367 -15.92 15.02 12.39
C GLY A 367 -14.46 14.64 12.11
N GLY A 368 -13.55 14.83 13.08
CA GLY A 368 -12.17 14.36 12.98
C GLY A 368 -12.05 12.83 13.16
N LEU A 369 -10.82 12.34 13.03
CA LEU A 369 -10.43 10.96 13.28
C LEU A 369 -9.41 10.88 14.43
N PHE A 370 -9.44 9.78 15.17
CA PHE A 370 -8.32 9.32 15.99
C PHE A 370 -7.32 8.54 15.13
N HIS A 371 -6.05 8.55 15.53
CA HIS A 371 -4.98 7.82 14.84
C HIS A 371 -4.91 6.35 15.27
N ALA A 372 -4.99 6.11 16.58
CA ALA A 372 -4.71 4.80 17.17
C ALA A 372 -5.86 4.32 18.05
N TYR A 373 -6.02 3.00 18.10
CA TYR A 373 -6.94 2.32 18.98
C TYR A 373 -6.25 1.15 19.68
N LYS A 374 -6.44 1.05 21.00
CA LYS A 374 -5.93 -0.07 21.81
C LYS A 374 -6.75 -0.19 23.09
N ASN A 375 -7.03 -1.43 23.51
CA ASN A 375 -7.70 -1.74 24.79
C ASN A 375 -9.05 -1.03 25.02
N GLY A 376 -9.89 -0.90 23.98
CA GLY A 376 -11.21 -0.26 24.13
C GLY A 376 -11.22 1.25 23.90
N GLU A 377 -10.07 1.88 23.67
CA GLU A 377 -9.96 3.34 23.58
C GLU A 377 -9.26 3.78 22.30
N ALA A 378 -9.87 4.73 21.60
CA ALA A 378 -9.28 5.46 20.48
C ALA A 378 -8.62 6.74 20.99
N TYR A 379 -7.39 6.99 20.58
CA TYR A 379 -6.54 8.05 21.11
C TYR A 379 -5.59 8.60 20.03
N ILE A 380 -4.96 9.74 20.36
CA ILE A 380 -4.13 10.57 19.46
C ILE A 380 -4.95 11.17 18.32
N ASN A 381 -4.80 12.49 18.12
CA ASN A 381 -5.43 13.16 16.99
C ASN A 381 -4.90 12.59 15.66
N GLY A 382 -5.80 12.33 14.71
CA GLY A 382 -5.45 11.76 13.41
C GLY A 382 -4.51 12.67 12.61
N PHE A 383 -3.56 12.05 11.91
CA PHE A 383 -2.70 12.69 10.92
C PHE A 383 -3.33 12.62 9.54
N LEU A 384 -2.83 13.40 8.58
CA LEU A 384 -3.35 13.42 7.20
C LEU A 384 -3.44 12.02 6.58
N GLU A 385 -2.49 11.12 6.88
CA GLU A 385 -2.53 9.73 6.39
C GLU A 385 -3.79 8.98 6.81
N ASP A 386 -4.29 9.19 8.03
CA ASP A 386 -5.45 8.49 8.58
C ASP A 386 -6.70 8.84 7.78
N TYR A 387 -6.87 10.12 7.48
CA TYR A 387 -7.97 10.61 6.62
C TYR A 387 -7.77 10.15 5.18
N THR A 388 -6.54 10.22 4.66
CA THR A 388 -6.22 9.89 3.27
C THR A 388 -6.62 8.45 2.93
N PHE A 389 -6.21 7.49 3.73
CA PHE A 389 -6.53 6.07 3.47
C PHE A 389 -7.95 5.71 3.86
N ALA A 390 -8.57 6.39 4.84
CA ALA A 390 -10.00 6.24 5.10
C ALA A 390 -10.86 6.74 3.92
N ILE A 391 -10.52 7.89 3.34
CA ILE A 391 -11.21 8.45 2.17
C ILE A 391 -11.09 7.48 0.98
N GLU A 392 -9.90 6.94 0.70
CA GLU A 392 -9.69 5.94 -0.36
C GLU A 392 -10.52 4.66 -0.13
N ALA A 393 -10.53 4.17 1.11
CA ALA A 393 -11.30 2.99 1.50
C ALA A 393 -12.80 3.21 1.28
N PHE A 394 -13.35 4.35 1.69
CA PHE A 394 -14.76 4.65 1.56
C PHE A 394 -15.20 4.94 0.12
N ILE A 395 -14.34 5.57 -0.69
CA ILE A 395 -14.55 5.66 -2.14
C ILE A 395 -14.64 4.26 -2.76
N SER A 396 -13.74 3.36 -2.36
CA SER A 396 -13.71 2.00 -2.90
C SER A 396 -14.90 1.19 -2.43
N LEU A 397 -15.29 1.31 -1.16
CA LEU A 397 -16.45 0.63 -0.60
C LEU A 397 -17.74 1.11 -1.26
N PHE A 398 -17.90 2.41 -1.52
CA PHE A 398 -18.97 2.94 -2.36
C PHE A 398 -18.95 2.31 -3.77
N SER A 399 -17.77 2.27 -4.40
CA SER A 399 -17.61 1.77 -5.77
C SER A 399 -17.88 0.27 -5.92
N VAL A 400 -17.85 -0.51 -4.83
CA VAL A 400 -18.15 -1.95 -4.86
C VAL A 400 -19.50 -2.32 -4.24
N SER A 401 -20.03 -1.50 -3.33
CA SER A 401 -21.29 -1.78 -2.62
C SER A 401 -22.49 -0.97 -3.11
N GLY A 402 -22.26 0.18 -3.76
CA GLY A 402 -23.31 1.16 -4.10
C GLY A 402 -23.90 1.91 -2.89
N GLU A 403 -23.39 1.73 -1.67
CA GLU A 403 -23.90 2.40 -0.48
C GLU A 403 -23.39 3.85 -0.40
N GLU A 404 -24.26 4.83 -0.69
CA GLU A 404 -23.94 6.26 -0.73
C GLU A 404 -23.35 6.83 0.57
N LYS A 405 -23.68 6.25 1.74
CA LYS A 405 -23.15 6.69 3.03
C LYS A 405 -21.61 6.74 3.05
N TRP A 406 -20.95 5.85 2.31
CA TRP A 406 -19.49 5.79 2.26
C TRP A 406 -18.89 6.95 1.46
N ILE A 407 -19.47 7.29 0.31
CA ILE A 407 -18.98 8.42 -0.49
C ILE A 407 -19.29 9.77 0.19
N GLU A 408 -20.43 9.87 0.88
CA GLU A 408 -20.76 11.03 1.71
C GLU A 408 -19.76 11.21 2.86
N LEU A 409 -19.36 10.12 3.53
CA LEU A 409 -18.35 10.15 4.58
C LEU A 409 -16.98 10.53 4.02
N ALA A 410 -16.59 9.99 2.87
CA ALA A 410 -15.36 10.39 2.17
C ALA A 410 -15.33 11.90 1.87
N GLN A 411 -16.45 12.48 1.42
CA GLN A 411 -16.56 13.93 1.20
C GLN A 411 -16.45 14.74 2.51
N LYS A 412 -17.08 14.28 3.60
CA LYS A 412 -16.98 14.94 4.92
C LYS A 412 -15.54 14.95 5.43
N LEU A 413 -14.84 13.82 5.36
CA LEU A 413 -13.43 13.74 5.73
C LEU A 413 -12.53 14.58 4.81
N THR A 414 -12.82 14.62 3.51
CA THR A 414 -12.10 15.49 2.56
C THR A 414 -12.24 16.97 2.93
N ASN A 415 -13.45 17.41 3.30
CA ASN A 415 -13.66 18.79 3.75
C ASN A 415 -12.92 19.08 5.05
N TYR A 416 -12.90 18.13 6.00
CA TYR A 416 -12.11 18.23 7.22
C TYR A 416 -10.60 18.37 6.90
N CYS A 417 -10.09 17.63 5.91
CA CYS A 417 -8.71 17.78 5.43
C CYS A 417 -8.43 19.21 4.93
N PHE A 418 -9.33 19.79 4.15
CA PHE A 418 -9.21 21.18 3.68
C PHE A 418 -9.23 22.20 4.83
N GLU A 419 -10.01 21.95 5.88
CA GLU A 419 -10.08 22.84 7.03
C GLU A 419 -8.82 22.76 7.90
N LYS A 420 -8.34 21.54 8.17
CA LYS A 420 -7.36 21.29 9.24
C LYS A 420 -5.92 21.07 8.78
N PHE A 421 -5.71 20.70 7.52
CA PHE A 421 -4.40 20.29 7.02
C PHE A 421 -3.93 21.11 5.81
N PHE A 422 -4.84 21.71 5.04
CA PHE A 422 -4.51 22.44 3.83
C PHE A 422 -3.72 23.71 4.10
N HIS A 423 -2.65 23.91 3.33
CA HIS A 423 -1.82 25.11 3.36
C HIS A 423 -2.04 25.91 2.08
N SER A 424 -2.76 27.02 2.18
CA SER A 424 -3.21 27.82 1.04
C SER A 424 -2.07 28.33 0.15
N ASN A 425 -0.92 28.67 0.74
CA ASN A 425 0.21 29.24 0.02
C ASN A 425 0.88 28.23 -0.92
N SER A 426 1.07 26.98 -0.46
CA SER A 426 1.65 25.93 -1.31
C SER A 426 0.59 25.18 -2.13
N GLY A 427 -0.66 25.16 -1.66
CA GLY A 427 -1.71 24.30 -2.23
C GLY A 427 -1.54 22.82 -1.87
N MET A 428 -0.75 22.50 -0.84
CA MET A 428 -0.48 21.16 -0.34
C MET A 428 -1.07 20.99 1.07
N PHE A 429 -1.06 19.77 1.58
CA PHE A 429 -1.54 19.46 2.93
C PHE A 429 -0.36 19.11 3.84
N TYR A 430 -0.36 19.70 5.04
CA TYR A 430 0.55 19.29 6.10
C TYR A 430 0.11 17.94 6.69
N PHE A 431 1.08 17.21 7.24
CA PHE A 431 0.84 15.91 7.87
C PHE A 431 0.08 16.03 9.20
N THR A 432 0.36 17.07 10.00
CA THR A 432 -0.31 17.33 11.28
C THR A 432 -1.42 18.36 11.13
N SER A 433 -2.43 18.32 12.01
CA SER A 433 -3.50 19.30 12.05
C SER A 433 -2.98 20.67 12.49
N VAL A 434 -3.69 21.74 12.12
CA VAL A 434 -3.51 23.08 12.71
C VAL A 434 -3.79 23.12 14.22
N ASP A 435 -4.56 22.15 14.72
CA ASP A 435 -4.90 22.05 16.15
C ASP A 435 -3.80 21.34 16.98
N ASP A 436 -2.85 20.68 16.32
CA ASP A 436 -1.76 19.98 17.00
C ASP A 436 -0.64 20.95 17.41
N ALA A 437 -0.02 20.70 18.55
CA ALA A 437 1.18 21.42 18.95
C ALA A 437 2.30 21.19 17.92
N GLU A 438 2.89 22.29 17.43
CA GLU A 438 4.05 22.21 16.55
C GLU A 438 5.25 21.67 17.32
N LEU A 439 5.91 20.63 16.80
CA LEU A 439 7.13 20.08 17.40
C LEU A 439 8.36 20.94 17.08
N VAL A 440 8.68 21.09 15.79
CA VAL A 440 9.77 21.96 15.30
C VAL A 440 9.39 22.64 13.99
N VAL A 441 8.86 21.84 13.05
CA VAL A 441 8.30 22.27 11.76
C VAL A 441 7.11 21.37 11.41
N ARG A 442 6.15 21.90 10.66
CA ARG A 442 5.11 21.09 9.99
C ARG A 442 5.62 20.62 8.62
N LYS A 443 5.52 19.32 8.38
CA LYS A 443 5.98 18.65 7.16
C LYS A 443 4.79 18.33 6.25
N ALA A 444 4.99 18.44 4.94
CA ALA A 444 4.10 17.84 3.95
C ALA A 444 4.81 16.61 3.36
N GLU A 445 4.20 15.44 3.45
CA GLU A 445 4.77 14.24 2.85
C GLU A 445 4.44 14.19 1.38
N ILE A 446 5.47 14.26 0.54
CA ILE A 446 5.35 14.31 -0.93
C ILE A 446 6.02 13.12 -1.63
N SER A 447 6.98 12.46 -1.00
CA SER A 447 7.71 11.32 -1.58
C SER A 447 7.14 10.00 -1.07
N ASP A 448 6.80 9.11 -1.98
CA ASP A 448 6.35 7.75 -1.68
C ASP A 448 7.50 6.92 -1.07
N ASN A 449 7.16 6.05 -0.12
CA ASN A 449 8.06 5.07 0.49
C ASN A 449 7.39 3.68 0.43
N VAL A 450 7.61 2.82 1.42
CA VAL A 450 6.89 1.54 1.57
C VAL A 450 5.35 1.72 1.61
N ILE A 451 4.91 2.91 2.02
CA ILE A 451 3.54 3.41 1.86
C ILE A 451 3.62 4.68 0.99
N VAL A 452 2.60 4.91 0.16
CA VAL A 452 2.47 6.13 -0.64
C VAL A 452 2.38 7.38 0.24
N ALA A 453 2.87 8.51 -0.26
CA ALA A 453 2.81 9.77 0.46
C ALA A 453 1.35 10.22 0.69
N SER A 454 1.07 10.76 1.87
CA SER A 454 -0.27 11.25 2.20
C SER A 454 -0.78 12.33 1.23
N ASN A 455 0.08 13.22 0.71
CA ASN A 455 -0.32 14.17 -0.34
C ASN A 455 -0.55 13.50 -1.71
N SER A 456 0.25 12.50 -2.09
CA SER A 456 0.12 11.85 -3.40
C SER A 456 -1.23 11.12 -3.48
N GLN A 457 -1.59 10.41 -2.41
CA GLN A 457 -2.87 9.73 -2.33
C GLN A 457 -4.04 10.69 -2.10
N THR A 458 -3.87 11.79 -1.34
CA THR A 458 -4.90 12.83 -1.23
C THR A 458 -5.24 13.43 -2.60
N ALA A 459 -4.25 13.73 -3.43
CA ALA A 459 -4.48 14.25 -4.77
C ALA A 459 -5.25 13.25 -5.66
N ARG A 460 -4.94 11.95 -5.58
CA ARG A 460 -5.71 10.89 -6.27
C ARG A 460 -7.14 10.75 -5.76
N ASN A 461 -7.35 10.86 -4.45
CA ASN A 461 -8.68 10.88 -3.84
C ASN A 461 -9.49 12.08 -4.33
N LEU A 462 -8.90 13.28 -4.36
CA LEU A 462 -9.54 14.49 -4.87
C LEU A 462 -9.90 14.34 -6.35
N PHE A 463 -9.00 13.82 -7.17
CA PHE A 463 -9.29 13.56 -8.59
C PHE A 463 -10.45 12.57 -8.75
N THR A 464 -10.46 11.47 -8.01
CA THR A 464 -11.54 10.48 -8.01
C THR A 464 -12.87 11.07 -7.54
N LEU A 465 -12.88 11.81 -6.44
CA LEU A 465 -14.07 12.48 -5.92
C LEU A 465 -14.60 13.52 -6.91
N SER A 466 -13.74 14.26 -7.61
CA SER A 466 -14.17 15.23 -8.62
C SER A 466 -15.01 14.57 -9.72
N ARG A 467 -14.64 13.34 -10.10
CA ARG A 467 -15.32 12.56 -11.15
C ARG A 467 -16.66 12.00 -10.65
N LEU A 468 -16.68 11.47 -9.42
CA LEU A 468 -17.89 10.93 -8.79
C LEU A 468 -18.92 12.01 -8.43
N THR A 469 -18.47 13.21 -8.07
CA THR A 469 -19.33 14.28 -7.53
C THR A 469 -19.59 15.42 -8.51
N GLY A 470 -18.79 15.53 -9.58
CA GLY A 470 -18.78 16.68 -10.47
C GLY A 470 -18.16 17.95 -9.86
N ASN A 471 -17.55 17.86 -8.67
CA ASN A 471 -16.93 19.02 -8.01
C ASN A 471 -15.59 19.37 -8.67
N SER A 472 -15.60 20.42 -9.50
CA SER A 472 -14.42 20.89 -10.22
C SER A 472 -13.31 21.42 -9.31
N GLN A 473 -13.61 21.86 -8.07
CA GLN A 473 -12.60 22.35 -7.14
C GLN A 473 -11.64 21.25 -6.71
N TYR A 474 -12.13 20.02 -6.55
CA TYR A 474 -11.27 18.87 -6.23
C TYR A 474 -10.31 18.54 -7.37
N LYS A 475 -10.79 18.63 -8.63
CA LYS A 475 -9.94 18.44 -9.81
C LYS A 475 -8.83 19.50 -9.86
N LEU A 476 -9.19 20.77 -9.71
CA LEU A 476 -8.24 21.89 -9.73
C LEU A 476 -7.21 21.77 -8.59
N ALA A 477 -7.63 21.34 -7.40
CA ALA A 477 -6.72 21.08 -6.28
C ALA A 477 -5.73 19.95 -6.60
N ALA A 478 -6.21 18.82 -7.13
CA ALA A 478 -5.35 17.71 -7.53
C ALA A 478 -4.34 18.10 -8.63
N GLU A 479 -4.79 18.87 -9.64
CA GLU A 479 -3.93 19.39 -10.71
C GLU A 479 -2.84 20.32 -10.15
N LYS A 480 -3.22 21.23 -9.24
CA LYS A 480 -2.27 22.14 -8.57
C LYS A 480 -1.22 21.36 -7.76
N MET A 481 -1.66 20.37 -6.99
CA MET A 481 -0.75 19.51 -6.21
C MET A 481 0.22 18.75 -7.11
N LEU A 482 -0.25 18.16 -8.22
CA LEU A 482 0.62 17.46 -9.16
C LEU A 482 1.62 18.41 -9.85
N ASN A 483 1.18 19.64 -10.19
CA ASN A 483 2.05 20.65 -10.81
C ASN A 483 3.22 21.06 -9.91
N ASN A 484 3.02 21.08 -8.59
CA ASN A 484 4.10 21.34 -7.63
C ASN A 484 5.18 20.25 -7.62
N ILE A 485 4.82 18.99 -7.93
CA ILE A 485 5.69 17.82 -7.79
C ILE A 485 6.24 17.33 -9.14
N LYS A 486 5.72 17.80 -10.28
CA LYS A 486 6.05 17.26 -11.62
C LYS A 486 7.55 17.22 -11.93
N HIS A 487 8.35 18.15 -11.40
CA HIS A 487 9.80 18.20 -11.63
C HIS A 487 10.58 17.15 -10.84
N GLU A 488 10.02 16.62 -9.75
CA GLU A 488 10.62 15.59 -8.91
C GLU A 488 10.49 14.17 -9.50
N ILE A 489 9.47 13.95 -10.34
CA ILE A 489 9.18 12.66 -10.97
C ILE A 489 10.34 12.17 -11.84
N GLY A 490 11.00 13.08 -12.58
CA GLY A 490 12.08 12.73 -13.50
C GLY A 490 13.36 12.22 -12.80
N PRO A 491 13.91 12.97 -11.83
CA PRO A 491 15.12 12.59 -11.10
C PRO A 491 14.99 11.34 -10.24
N TYR A 492 13.83 11.11 -9.59
CA TYR A 492 13.64 9.99 -8.66
C TYR A 492 12.28 9.29 -8.83
N PRO A 493 12.05 8.61 -9.96
CA PRO A 493 10.72 8.13 -10.35
C PRO A 493 10.11 7.13 -9.36
N SER A 494 10.94 6.28 -8.73
CA SER A 494 10.49 5.30 -7.74
C SER A 494 9.98 5.90 -6.44
N GLY A 495 10.31 7.15 -6.13
CA GLY A 495 9.81 7.87 -4.96
C GLY A 495 8.58 8.74 -5.25
N TYR A 496 8.08 8.73 -6.50
CA TYR A 496 6.94 9.53 -6.93
C TYR A 496 6.02 8.73 -7.86
N SER A 497 5.91 7.42 -7.63
CA SER A 497 5.13 6.51 -8.48
C SER A 497 3.62 6.75 -8.35
N ASN A 498 3.13 7.11 -7.17
CA ASN A 498 1.70 7.40 -6.97
C ASN A 498 1.32 8.75 -7.61
N TRP A 499 2.23 9.74 -7.62
CA TRP A 499 2.08 10.96 -8.42
C TRP A 499 2.13 10.69 -9.92
N SER A 500 3.02 9.81 -10.35
CA SER A 500 3.11 9.38 -11.75
C SER A 500 1.83 8.66 -12.19
N LEU A 501 1.22 7.92 -11.28
CA LEU A 501 -0.09 7.29 -11.49
C LEU A 501 -1.21 8.33 -11.59
N LEU A 502 -1.23 9.37 -10.75
CA LEU A 502 -2.17 10.49 -10.91
C LEU A 502 -2.00 11.19 -12.26
N MET A 503 -0.76 11.49 -12.66
CA MET A 503 -0.48 12.11 -13.97
C MET A 503 -0.98 11.21 -15.11
N LEU A 504 -0.75 9.90 -15.01
CA LEU A 504 -1.25 8.93 -15.99
C LEU A 504 -2.78 8.92 -16.04
N GLU A 505 -3.46 8.91 -14.89
CA GLU A 505 -4.92 8.96 -14.77
C GLU A 505 -5.52 10.25 -15.37
N MET A 506 -4.81 11.38 -15.27
CA MET A 506 -5.23 12.65 -15.87
C MET A 506 -5.01 12.70 -17.40
N LEU A 507 -3.98 12.01 -17.90
CA LEU A 507 -3.62 12.00 -19.33
C LEU A 507 -4.42 10.97 -20.14
N GLN A 508 -4.85 9.88 -19.50
CA GLN A 508 -5.57 8.80 -20.16
C GLN A 508 -7.09 9.00 -20.08
N PRO A 509 -7.88 8.44 -21.03
CA PRO A 509 -9.34 8.46 -20.92
C PRO A 509 -9.78 7.81 -19.61
N ALA A 510 -10.44 8.58 -18.76
CA ALA A 510 -10.95 8.14 -17.46
C ALA A 510 -12.48 8.05 -17.54
N TYR A 511 -13.04 6.88 -17.28
CA TYR A 511 -14.46 6.60 -17.46
C TYR A 511 -15.21 6.49 -16.14
N GLU A 512 -16.37 7.14 -16.03
CA GLU A 512 -17.33 6.91 -14.96
C GLU A 512 -18.42 5.95 -15.48
N VAL A 513 -18.51 4.75 -14.89
CA VAL A 513 -19.49 3.73 -15.26
C VAL A 513 -20.57 3.67 -14.20
N SER A 514 -21.74 4.21 -14.51
CA SER A 514 -22.90 4.19 -13.60
C SER A 514 -23.85 3.07 -14.00
N ILE A 515 -24.17 2.16 -13.08
CA ILE A 515 -25.11 1.07 -13.31
C ILE A 515 -26.30 1.27 -12.39
N VAL A 516 -27.48 1.46 -12.97
CA VAL A 516 -28.70 1.79 -12.23
C VAL A 516 -29.83 0.85 -12.60
N GLY A 517 -30.50 0.26 -11.60
CA GLY A 517 -31.64 -0.64 -11.80
C GLY A 517 -31.65 -1.85 -10.87
N LYS A 518 -32.59 -2.77 -11.09
CA LYS A 518 -32.82 -3.92 -10.19
C LYS A 518 -31.79 -5.04 -10.34
N ASN A 519 -31.14 -5.18 -11.50
CA ASN A 519 -30.20 -6.28 -11.81
C ASN A 519 -28.72 -5.83 -11.77
N VAL A 520 -28.40 -4.84 -10.93
CA VAL A 520 -27.03 -4.32 -10.78
C VAL A 520 -26.03 -5.44 -10.46
N ASP A 521 -26.37 -6.38 -9.59
CA ASP A 521 -25.46 -7.45 -9.15
C ASP A 521 -25.01 -8.35 -10.31
N GLU A 522 -25.88 -8.63 -11.28
CA GLU A 522 -25.55 -9.46 -12.44
C GLU A 522 -24.63 -8.71 -13.41
N ILE A 523 -24.96 -7.44 -13.70
CA ILE A 523 -24.17 -6.61 -14.61
C ILE A 523 -22.77 -6.37 -14.02
N THR A 524 -22.68 -6.06 -12.73
CA THR A 524 -21.40 -5.84 -12.06
C THR A 524 -20.52 -7.09 -12.06
N LYS A 525 -21.07 -8.27 -11.78
CA LYS A 525 -20.35 -9.55 -11.91
C LYS A 525 -19.79 -9.78 -13.31
N SER A 526 -20.49 -9.33 -14.34
CA SER A 526 -20.01 -9.42 -15.73
C SER A 526 -18.84 -8.46 -15.98
N PHE A 527 -18.92 -7.20 -15.53
CA PHE A 527 -17.82 -6.24 -15.66
C PHE A 527 -16.53 -6.70 -14.99
N ARG A 528 -16.61 -7.35 -13.83
CA ARG A 528 -15.44 -7.87 -13.08
C ARG A 528 -14.59 -8.87 -13.87
N LYS A 529 -15.13 -9.45 -14.94
CA LYS A 529 -14.37 -10.34 -15.84
C LYS A 529 -13.36 -9.58 -16.70
N HIS A 530 -13.49 -8.27 -16.83
CA HIS A 530 -12.66 -7.41 -17.66
C HIS A 530 -11.73 -6.55 -16.80
N HIS A 531 -10.48 -6.43 -17.22
CA HIS A 531 -9.54 -5.50 -16.60
C HIS A 531 -9.77 -4.09 -17.15
N LEU A 532 -10.28 -3.19 -16.30
CA LEU A 532 -10.68 -1.83 -16.66
C LEU A 532 -10.06 -0.80 -15.69
N PRO A 533 -8.73 -0.60 -15.72
CA PRO A 533 -8.02 0.20 -14.72
C PRO A 533 -8.32 1.70 -14.79
N ASN A 534 -8.94 2.19 -15.87
CA ASN A 534 -9.39 3.58 -16.03
C ASN A 534 -10.89 3.81 -15.75
N ALA A 535 -11.64 2.77 -15.37
CA ALA A 535 -13.06 2.89 -15.05
C ALA A 535 -13.28 3.01 -13.54
N ILE A 536 -14.04 4.02 -13.13
CA ILE A 536 -14.62 4.10 -11.79
C ILE A 536 -16.07 3.64 -11.91
N PHE A 537 -16.45 2.69 -11.08
CA PHE A 537 -17.78 2.14 -11.06
C PHE A 537 -18.61 2.74 -9.93
N ALA A 538 -19.88 2.99 -10.21
CA ALA A 538 -20.85 3.38 -9.21
C ALA A 538 -22.18 2.68 -9.50
N TYR A 539 -22.85 2.19 -8.47
CA TYR A 539 -24.09 1.45 -8.64
C TYR A 539 -25.21 1.95 -7.73
N SER A 540 -26.44 1.90 -8.23
CA SER A 540 -27.63 2.17 -7.42
C SER A 540 -28.81 1.29 -7.84
N THR A 541 -29.47 0.70 -6.84
CA THR A 541 -30.72 -0.05 -7.02
C THR A 541 -31.96 0.83 -6.84
N ARG A 542 -31.79 2.12 -6.58
CA ARG A 542 -32.86 3.09 -6.30
C ARG A 542 -32.62 4.44 -6.99
N VAL A 543 -33.67 5.26 -7.04
CA VAL A 543 -33.53 6.67 -7.40
C VAL A 543 -32.60 7.34 -6.39
N SER A 544 -31.67 8.14 -6.90
CA SER A 544 -30.68 8.86 -6.10
C SER A 544 -30.43 10.24 -6.68
N GLU A 545 -30.27 11.21 -5.79
CA GLU A 545 -29.88 12.58 -6.13
C GLU A 545 -28.35 12.78 -6.15
N PHE A 546 -27.58 11.75 -5.79
CA PHE A 546 -26.14 11.83 -5.84
C PHE A 546 -25.67 12.07 -7.29
N PRO A 547 -24.69 12.96 -7.56
CA PRO A 547 -24.41 13.47 -8.89
C PRO A 547 -24.22 12.41 -9.99
N ILE A 548 -23.58 11.29 -9.67
CA ILE A 548 -23.34 10.20 -10.63
C ILE A 548 -24.60 9.39 -10.98
N PHE A 549 -25.68 9.50 -10.21
CA PHE A 549 -26.94 8.76 -10.42
C PHE A 549 -28.12 9.68 -10.78
N LYS A 550 -27.97 10.98 -10.58
CA LYS A 550 -29.04 11.96 -10.75
C LYS A 550 -29.66 11.89 -12.14
N ASN A 551 -30.98 11.72 -12.20
CA ASN A 551 -31.78 11.57 -13.42
C ASN A 551 -31.42 10.36 -14.31
N ARG A 552 -30.79 9.31 -13.76
CA ARG A 552 -30.38 8.12 -14.53
C ARG A 552 -31.23 6.88 -14.26
N PHE A 553 -31.98 6.83 -13.15
CA PHE A 553 -32.73 5.64 -12.76
C PHE A 553 -33.95 5.37 -13.67
N VAL A 554 -34.09 4.13 -14.14
CA VAL A 554 -35.22 3.67 -14.96
C VAL A 554 -35.87 2.47 -14.27
N ALA A 555 -37.15 2.58 -13.87
CA ALA A 555 -37.78 1.65 -12.92
C ALA A 555 -37.81 0.16 -13.34
N ASP A 556 -37.94 -0.10 -14.65
CA ASP A 556 -38.14 -1.44 -15.20
C ASP A 556 -36.95 -1.95 -16.02
N LYS A 557 -35.81 -1.26 -15.96
CA LYS A 557 -34.59 -1.61 -16.70
C LYS A 557 -33.37 -1.51 -15.80
N THR A 558 -32.31 -2.23 -16.16
CA THR A 558 -30.99 -1.95 -15.63
C THR A 558 -30.16 -1.34 -16.74
N VAL A 559 -29.65 -0.15 -16.50
CA VAL A 559 -29.06 0.70 -17.52
C VAL A 559 -27.64 1.06 -17.10
N ILE A 560 -26.74 1.06 -18.07
CA ILE A 560 -25.33 1.40 -17.92
C ILE A 560 -25.08 2.72 -18.63
N TYR A 561 -24.50 3.67 -17.91
CA TYR A 561 -24.03 4.95 -18.43
C TYR A 561 -22.51 4.95 -18.41
N VAL A 562 -21.88 5.04 -19.57
CA VAL A 562 -20.44 5.28 -19.70
C VAL A 562 -20.23 6.76 -19.94
N CYS A 563 -19.57 7.41 -19.00
CA CYS A 563 -19.29 8.85 -19.06
C CYS A 563 -17.79 9.11 -19.06
N ARG A 564 -17.42 10.26 -19.61
CA ARG A 564 -16.07 10.81 -19.60
C ARG A 564 -16.17 12.31 -19.32
N ASN A 565 -15.42 12.79 -18.32
CA ASN A 565 -15.44 14.20 -17.90
C ASN A 565 -16.88 14.70 -17.61
N ASN A 566 -17.68 13.89 -16.90
CA ASN A 566 -19.07 14.19 -16.57
C ASN A 566 -20.03 14.32 -17.78
N SER A 567 -19.60 13.98 -19.01
CA SER A 567 -20.45 13.85 -20.19
C SER A 567 -20.64 12.37 -20.54
N CYS A 568 -21.87 11.94 -20.79
CA CYS A 568 -22.19 10.53 -20.99
C CYS A 568 -22.55 10.21 -22.45
N ASN A 569 -22.19 9.00 -22.88
CA ASN A 569 -22.73 8.39 -24.08
C ASN A 569 -24.21 8.02 -23.88
N LEU A 570 -24.87 7.57 -24.96
CA LEU A 570 -26.21 7.02 -24.84
C LEU A 570 -26.20 5.80 -23.92
N PRO A 571 -27.18 5.67 -22.99
CA PRO A 571 -27.26 4.54 -22.10
C PRO A 571 -27.44 3.22 -22.85
N VAL A 572 -26.84 2.16 -22.31
CA VAL A 572 -26.92 0.80 -22.86
C VAL A 572 -27.40 -0.19 -21.80
N GLU A 573 -27.93 -1.34 -22.23
CA GLU A 573 -28.48 -2.36 -21.32
C GLU A 573 -27.56 -3.57 -21.18
N SER A 574 -26.51 -3.67 -22.01
CA SER A 574 -25.56 -4.79 -22.00
C SER A 574 -24.12 -4.35 -21.71
N VAL A 575 -23.37 -5.24 -21.05
CA VAL A 575 -21.95 -5.04 -20.74
C VAL A 575 -21.12 -4.99 -22.03
N GLU A 576 -21.50 -5.76 -23.05
CA GLU A 576 -20.77 -5.77 -24.33
C GLU A 576 -20.83 -4.41 -25.03
N GLU A 577 -21.99 -3.75 -25.04
CA GLU A 577 -22.15 -2.41 -25.60
C GLU A 577 -21.39 -1.37 -24.77
N ALA A 578 -21.44 -1.47 -23.44
CA ALA A 578 -20.69 -0.57 -22.57
C ALA A 578 -19.17 -0.70 -22.78
N LEU A 579 -18.66 -1.93 -22.97
CA LEU A 579 -17.26 -2.17 -23.29
C LEU A 579 -16.84 -1.59 -24.65
N LYS A 580 -17.76 -1.47 -25.62
CA LYS A 580 -17.50 -0.77 -26.88
C LYS A 580 -17.33 0.73 -26.62
N GLN A 581 -18.20 1.33 -25.81
CA GLN A 581 -18.11 2.74 -25.42
C GLN A 581 -16.84 3.09 -24.62
N LEU A 582 -16.23 2.13 -23.91
CA LEU A 582 -14.97 2.34 -23.17
C LEU A 582 -13.73 2.34 -24.08
N LYS A 583 -13.87 1.98 -25.35
CA LYS A 583 -12.78 1.92 -26.35
C LYS A 583 -12.79 3.08 -27.35
N GLU A 584 -13.85 3.88 -27.33
CA GLU A 584 -14.04 5.10 -28.14
C GLU A 584 -13.41 6.31 -27.44
#